data_AF-A0A4R0JYZ8-F1
#
_entry.id   AF-A0A4R0JYZ8-F1
#
_cell.length_a   1.000
_cell.length_b   1.000
_cell.length_c   1.000
_cell.angle_alpha   90.00
_cell.angle_beta   90.00
_cell.angle_gamma   90.00
#
_symmetry.space_group_name_H-M   'P 1'
#
loop_
_entity.id
_entity.type
_entity.pdbx_description
1 polymer ?
#
loop_
_entity_poly.entity_id
_entity_poly.type
_entity_poly.pdbx_seq_one_letter_code
_entity_poly.pdbx_strand_id
1 'polypeptide(L)'
;MLVGAALLVFAVLSHDRWGPWWASWWQGPLAADGQLLGLSILAWGRIGKVSQFAAGLVIILDLIGPDALRAYGTRGRRRLTTARRRITYTRVAARVLDKMQVLENRVKKDLPPTGEREQPPPLSIDHDTYQTLLDDVFEAFDGELTCRSCTKSVVTMEVQPQRVSIPGEHPSKWDCLHGRTILGPYVEAAVLDDLTNEEKAAWRYSGRGGVQRWALGGSCLGLLVGVGGAMLILKFLMPVVPFPLAVTPALLLFWSGSAFAMITSEPDQRRSAAIALMWLWALVQHLPVLPARFITHLMDRAQPAHPLRWAAAYLFIAGSLLDLLAS
;
A
#
# COMPACT_ATOMS: atom_id res chain seq x y z
N MET A 1 -15.67 -13.46 -25.81
CA MET A 1 -14.23 -13.19 -26.02
C MET A 1 -13.55 -14.19 -26.95
N LEU A 2 -13.71 -15.51 -26.80
CA LEU A 2 -13.10 -16.50 -27.71
C LEU A 2 -13.46 -16.28 -29.20
N VAL A 3 -14.72 -15.94 -29.49
CA VAL A 3 -15.16 -15.61 -30.86
C VAL A 3 -14.47 -14.35 -31.39
N GLY A 4 -14.27 -13.33 -30.54
CA GLY A 4 -13.58 -12.09 -30.94
C GLY A 4 -12.09 -12.29 -31.19
N ALA A 5 -11.41 -13.08 -30.36
CA ALA A 5 -10.00 -13.43 -30.57
C ALA A 5 -9.81 -14.33 -31.80
N ALA A 6 -10.69 -15.32 -32.00
CA ALA A 6 -10.70 -16.17 -33.18
C ALA A 6 -11.01 -15.38 -34.46
N LEU A 7 -11.96 -14.43 -34.41
CA LEU A 7 -12.25 -13.54 -35.53
C LEU A 7 -11.13 -12.55 -35.80
N LEU A 8 -10.42 -12.09 -34.77
CA LEU A 8 -9.28 -11.18 -34.95
C LEU A 8 -8.09 -11.92 -35.56
N VAL A 9 -7.79 -13.12 -35.10
CA VAL A 9 -6.75 -13.94 -35.72
C VAL A 9 -7.17 -14.44 -37.09
N PHE A 10 -8.45 -14.79 -37.31
CA PHE A 10 -8.95 -15.11 -38.63
C PHE A 10 -8.88 -13.91 -39.56
N ALA A 11 -9.30 -12.72 -39.13
CA ALA A 11 -9.21 -11.48 -39.90
C ALA A 11 -7.76 -11.05 -40.17
N VAL A 12 -6.86 -11.32 -39.23
CA VAL A 12 -5.42 -11.16 -39.42
C VAL A 12 -4.96 -12.16 -40.49
N LEU A 13 -5.18 -13.46 -40.31
CA LEU A 13 -4.76 -14.51 -41.25
C LEU A 13 -5.41 -14.41 -42.64
N SER A 14 -6.64 -13.88 -42.73
CA SER A 14 -7.42 -13.77 -43.96
C SER A 14 -7.22 -12.43 -44.67
N HIS A 15 -6.40 -11.53 -44.12
CA HIS A 15 -6.10 -10.28 -44.81
C HIS A 15 -5.15 -10.60 -45.99
N ASP A 16 -5.56 -10.28 -47.22
CA ASP A 16 -4.83 -10.55 -48.48
C ASP A 16 -3.39 -9.99 -48.54
N ARG A 17 -2.94 -9.28 -47.51
CA ARG A 17 -1.59 -8.75 -47.38
C ARG A 17 -0.61 -9.73 -46.74
N TRP A 18 -1.07 -10.87 -46.22
CA TRP A 18 -0.17 -11.87 -45.64
C TRP A 18 0.67 -12.58 -46.69
N GLY A 19 0.10 -12.95 -47.84
CA GLY A 19 0.81 -13.65 -48.91
C GLY A 19 2.10 -12.93 -49.37
N PRO A 20 2.04 -11.63 -49.72
CA PRO A 20 3.23 -10.87 -50.11
C PRO A 20 4.29 -10.75 -49.01
N TRP A 21 3.87 -10.59 -47.75
CA TRP A 21 4.78 -10.51 -46.60
C TRP A 21 5.42 -11.86 -46.26
N TRP A 22 4.68 -12.95 -46.40
CA TRP A 22 5.21 -14.30 -46.25
C TRP A 22 6.21 -14.61 -47.36
N ALA A 23 5.90 -14.22 -48.60
CA ALA A 23 6.81 -14.34 -49.73
C ALA A 23 8.07 -13.50 -49.55
N SER A 24 7.97 -12.28 -49.00
CA SER A 24 9.14 -11.43 -48.73
C SER A 24 9.97 -11.95 -47.56
N TRP A 25 9.35 -12.45 -46.49
CA TRP A 25 10.04 -13.12 -45.38
C TRP A 25 10.80 -14.37 -45.86
N TRP A 26 10.20 -15.17 -46.75
CA TRP A 26 10.88 -16.34 -47.34
C TRP A 26 12.08 -15.96 -48.23
N GLN A 27 12.10 -14.74 -48.78
CA GLN A 27 13.19 -14.25 -49.63
C GLN A 27 14.36 -13.64 -48.85
N GLY A 28 14.23 -13.42 -47.54
CA GLY A 28 15.31 -12.91 -46.69
C GLY A 28 14.82 -12.18 -45.44
N PRO A 29 15.75 -11.76 -44.57
CA PRO A 29 15.42 -11.08 -43.32
C PRO A 29 14.65 -9.78 -43.60
N LEU A 30 13.48 -9.64 -42.97
CA LEU A 30 12.67 -8.43 -43.04
C LEU A 30 13.46 -7.26 -42.47
N ALA A 31 13.32 -6.08 -43.10
CA ALA A 31 13.98 -4.87 -42.62
C ALA A 31 13.51 -4.54 -41.19
N ALA A 32 14.45 -4.23 -40.29
CA ALA A 32 14.21 -4.06 -38.86
C ALA A 32 13.23 -2.91 -38.51
N ASP A 33 13.01 -2.00 -39.44
CA ASP A 33 12.09 -0.87 -39.41
C ASP A 33 10.70 -1.17 -39.98
N GLY A 34 10.47 -2.39 -40.48
CA GLY A 34 9.18 -2.82 -40.98
C GLY A 34 8.06 -2.70 -39.93
N GLN A 35 6.94 -2.11 -40.35
CA GLN A 35 5.72 -2.04 -39.54
C GLN A 35 4.66 -2.99 -40.11
N LEU A 36 4.11 -3.85 -39.26
CA LEU A 36 2.96 -4.69 -39.56
C LEU A 36 1.76 -4.17 -38.78
N LEU A 37 0.68 -3.78 -39.47
CA LEU A 37 -0.52 -3.19 -38.87
C LEU A 37 -0.21 -1.97 -37.95
N GLY A 38 0.80 -1.17 -38.30
CA GLY A 38 1.20 0.01 -37.54
C GLY A 38 2.05 -0.26 -36.29
N LEU A 39 2.43 -1.52 -36.04
CA LEU A 39 3.35 -1.91 -34.97
C LEU A 39 4.66 -2.44 -35.56
N SER A 40 5.79 -2.17 -34.90
CA SER A 40 7.07 -2.70 -35.36
C SER A 40 7.10 -4.23 -35.29
N ILE A 41 7.83 -4.86 -36.21
CA ILE A 41 8.03 -6.32 -36.21
C ILE A 41 8.57 -6.82 -34.85
N LEU A 42 9.45 -6.04 -34.19
CA LEU A 42 9.94 -6.33 -32.84
C LEU A 42 8.81 -6.36 -31.79
N ALA A 43 7.81 -5.47 -31.88
CA ALA A 43 6.66 -5.47 -30.98
C ALA A 43 5.82 -6.74 -31.16
N TRP A 44 5.63 -7.19 -32.40
CA TRP A 44 4.96 -8.47 -32.70
C TRP A 44 5.71 -9.67 -32.14
N GLY A 45 7.04 -9.71 -32.24
CA GLY A 45 7.86 -10.74 -31.61
C GLY A 45 7.68 -10.80 -30.09
N ARG A 46 7.62 -9.63 -29.43
CA ARG A 46 7.35 -9.55 -27.97
C ARG A 46 5.96 -10.05 -27.62
N ILE A 47 4.93 -9.70 -28.41
CA ILE A 47 3.57 -10.23 -28.26
C ILE A 47 3.57 -11.76 -28.44
N GLY A 48 4.36 -12.27 -29.39
CA GLY A 48 4.57 -13.70 -29.62
C GLY A 48 5.10 -14.41 -28.38
N LYS A 49 6.21 -13.92 -27.81
CA LYS A 49 6.80 -14.43 -26.57
C LYS A 49 5.83 -14.38 -25.38
N VAL A 50 5.09 -13.28 -25.21
CA VAL A 50 4.08 -13.16 -24.14
C VAL A 50 2.96 -14.19 -24.32
N SER A 51 2.54 -14.43 -25.57
CA SER A 51 1.52 -15.43 -25.88
C SER A 51 2.00 -16.85 -25.61
N GLN A 52 3.23 -17.20 -25.99
CA GLN A 52 3.86 -18.48 -25.65
C GLN A 52 3.96 -18.67 -24.12
N PHE A 53 4.35 -17.64 -23.38
CA PHE A 53 4.40 -17.67 -21.92
C PHE A 53 3.01 -17.90 -21.31
N ALA A 54 1.99 -17.19 -21.80
CA ALA A 54 0.61 -17.38 -21.38
C ALA A 54 0.11 -18.81 -21.65
N ALA A 55 0.48 -19.41 -22.78
CA ALA A 55 0.18 -20.81 -23.08
C ALA A 55 0.82 -21.78 -22.08
N GLY A 56 2.10 -21.59 -21.75
CA GLY A 56 2.78 -22.39 -20.73
C GLY A 56 2.14 -22.25 -19.34
N LEU A 57 1.72 -21.03 -18.98
CA LEU A 57 1.03 -20.78 -17.72
C LEU A 57 -0.30 -21.54 -17.62
N VAL A 58 -1.05 -21.68 -18.72
CA VAL A 58 -2.29 -22.47 -18.74
C VAL A 58 -2.02 -23.94 -18.42
N ILE A 59 -0.92 -24.52 -18.93
CA ILE A 59 -0.54 -25.91 -18.63
C ILE A 59 -0.21 -26.05 -17.13
N ILE A 60 0.52 -25.10 -16.56
CA ILE A 60 0.82 -25.10 -15.11
C ILE A 60 -0.48 -25.02 -14.30
N LEU A 61 -1.43 -24.18 -14.71
CA LEU A 61 -2.73 -24.06 -14.06
C LEU A 61 -3.56 -25.35 -14.17
N ASP A 62 -3.49 -26.06 -15.30
CA ASP A 62 -4.13 -27.37 -15.48
C ASP A 62 -3.51 -28.42 -14.54
N LEU A 63 -2.18 -28.40 -14.37
CA LEU A 63 -1.46 -29.29 -13.44
C LEU A 63 -1.77 -29.01 -11.97
N ILE A 64 -1.96 -27.75 -11.58
CA ILE A 64 -2.33 -27.37 -10.20
C ILE A 64 -3.73 -27.88 -9.85
N GLY A 65 -4.62 -27.98 -10.83
CA GLY A 65 -5.97 -28.48 -10.67
C GLY A 65 -6.95 -27.47 -10.03
N PRO A 66 -8.27 -27.69 -10.21
CA PRO A 66 -9.29 -26.74 -9.77
C PRO A 66 -9.38 -26.63 -8.24
N ASP A 67 -9.13 -27.71 -7.49
CA ASP A 67 -9.29 -27.71 -6.03
C ASP A 67 -8.22 -26.89 -5.31
N ALA A 68 -6.98 -26.95 -5.78
CA ALA A 68 -5.91 -26.10 -5.25
C ALA A 68 -6.18 -24.61 -5.52
N LEU A 69 -6.70 -24.28 -6.70
CA LEU A 69 -7.10 -22.91 -7.06
C LEU A 69 -8.29 -22.42 -6.21
N ARG A 70 -9.30 -23.28 -5.95
CA ARG A 70 -10.41 -22.96 -5.03
C ARG A 70 -9.91 -22.76 -3.60
N ALA A 71 -9.02 -23.63 -3.11
CA ALA A 71 -8.39 -23.48 -1.79
C ALA A 71 -7.58 -22.17 -1.69
N TYR A 72 -6.86 -21.81 -2.75
CA TYR A 72 -6.16 -20.52 -2.83
C TYR A 72 -7.14 -19.34 -2.81
N GLY A 73 -8.21 -19.39 -3.62
CA GLY A 73 -9.22 -18.35 -3.69
C GLY A 73 -9.97 -18.12 -2.36
N THR A 74 -10.29 -19.18 -1.63
CA THR A 74 -10.94 -19.09 -0.31
C THR A 74 -10.01 -18.49 0.75
N ARG A 75 -8.72 -18.90 0.77
CA ARG A 75 -7.69 -18.27 1.62
C ARG A 75 -7.51 -16.80 1.28
N GLY A 76 -7.45 -16.46 -0.01
CA GLY A 76 -7.36 -15.08 -0.50
C GLY A 76 -8.54 -14.22 -0.06
N ARG A 77 -9.77 -14.77 -0.08
CA ARG A 77 -10.97 -14.07 0.39
C ARG A 77 -10.93 -13.78 1.88
N ARG A 78 -10.49 -14.74 2.71
CA ARG A 78 -10.28 -14.54 4.15
C ARG A 78 -9.24 -13.46 4.44
N ARG A 79 -8.15 -13.42 3.65
CA ARG A 79 -7.14 -12.36 3.74
C ARG A 79 -7.71 -11.00 3.36
N LEU A 80 -8.47 -10.91 2.27
CA LEU A 80 -9.11 -9.67 1.81
C LEU A 80 -10.13 -9.14 2.83
N THR A 81 -10.98 -9.99 3.41
CA THR A 81 -11.94 -9.55 4.43
C THR A 81 -11.23 -9.06 5.69
N THR A 82 -10.15 -9.74 6.09
CA THR A 82 -9.30 -9.31 7.21
C THR A 82 -8.61 -7.98 6.89
N ALA A 83 -8.08 -7.81 5.68
CA ALA A 83 -7.44 -6.57 5.23
C ALA A 83 -8.44 -5.40 5.15
N ARG A 84 -9.66 -5.64 4.64
CA ARG A 84 -10.72 -4.63 4.64
C ARG A 84 -11.11 -4.21 6.05
N ARG A 85 -11.31 -5.18 6.97
CA ARG A 85 -11.56 -4.88 8.39
C ARG A 85 -10.42 -4.04 8.97
N ARG A 86 -9.16 -4.39 8.67
CA ARG A 86 -7.99 -3.60 9.09
C ARG A 86 -8.05 -2.17 8.58
N ILE A 87 -8.33 -1.95 7.30
CA ILE A 87 -8.43 -0.60 6.72
C ILE A 87 -9.55 0.20 7.40
N THR A 88 -10.69 -0.43 7.67
CA THR A 88 -11.79 0.23 8.39
C THR A 88 -11.35 0.59 9.81
N TYR A 89 -10.76 -0.35 10.56
CA TYR A 89 -10.29 -0.10 11.92
C TYR A 89 -9.18 0.97 11.98
N THR A 90 -8.26 1.01 11.02
CA THR A 90 -7.22 2.06 10.99
C THR A 90 -7.79 3.43 10.69
N ARG A 91 -8.80 3.53 9.81
CA ARG A 91 -9.51 4.80 9.56
C ARG A 91 -10.27 5.28 10.81
N VAL A 92 -10.96 4.38 11.49
CA VAL A 92 -11.67 4.71 12.74
C VAL A 92 -10.68 5.13 13.82
N ALA A 93 -9.58 4.39 14.01
CA ALA A 93 -8.54 4.76 14.97
C ALA A 93 -7.89 6.11 14.64
N ALA A 94 -7.68 6.44 13.36
CA ALA A 94 -7.17 7.74 12.95
C ALA A 94 -8.13 8.88 13.31
N ARG A 95 -9.45 8.66 13.18
CA ARG A 95 -10.48 9.62 13.62
C ARG A 95 -10.50 9.78 15.14
N VAL A 96 -10.29 8.70 15.90
CA VAL A 96 -10.16 8.76 17.37
C VAL A 96 -8.95 9.59 17.77
N LEU A 97 -7.79 9.39 17.13
CA LEU A 97 -6.59 10.20 17.38
C LEU A 97 -6.83 11.69 17.08
N ASP A 98 -7.55 11.99 16.00
CA ASP A 98 -7.92 13.36 15.64
C ASP A 98 -8.82 13.99 16.73
N LYS A 99 -9.83 13.26 17.21
CA LYS A 99 -10.65 13.68 18.36
C LYS A 99 -9.81 13.96 19.60
N MET A 100 -8.85 13.08 19.93
CA MET A 100 -7.94 13.29 21.06
C MET A 100 -7.10 14.55 20.91
N GLN A 101 -6.55 14.79 19.72
CA GLN A 101 -5.73 15.97 19.45
C GLN A 101 -6.55 17.27 19.49
N VAL A 102 -7.78 17.25 18.98
CA VAL A 102 -8.72 18.37 19.09
C VAL A 102 -9.07 18.65 20.55
N LEU A 103 -9.36 17.61 21.34
CA LEU A 103 -9.67 17.75 22.76
C LEU A 103 -8.46 18.29 23.54
N GLU A 104 -7.27 17.73 23.31
CA GLU A 104 -6.03 18.18 23.95
C GLU A 104 -5.76 19.67 23.64
N ASN A 105 -5.88 20.08 22.39
CA ASN A 105 -5.69 21.48 21.99
C ASN A 105 -6.72 22.41 22.63
N ARG A 106 -7.95 21.92 22.84
CA ARG A 106 -9.00 22.68 23.51
C ARG A 106 -8.75 22.81 25.00
N VAL A 107 -8.39 21.72 25.69
CA VAL A 107 -8.01 21.75 27.11
C VAL A 107 -6.87 22.74 27.34
N LYS A 108 -5.87 22.77 26.44
CA LYS A 108 -4.78 23.77 26.47
C LYS A 108 -5.26 25.20 26.27
N LYS A 109 -6.29 25.42 25.44
CA LYS A 109 -6.87 26.75 25.20
C LYS A 109 -7.69 27.23 26.40
N ASP A 110 -8.48 26.33 26.99
CA ASP A 110 -9.46 26.65 28.04
C ASP A 110 -8.86 26.69 29.45
N LEU A 111 -7.62 26.18 29.63
CA LEU A 111 -6.78 26.36 30.81
C LEU A 111 -5.65 27.38 30.54
N PRO A 112 -5.93 28.66 30.23
CA PRO A 112 -4.85 29.61 30.02
C PRO A 112 -4.13 29.88 31.34
N PRO A 113 -2.79 30.06 31.33
CA PRO A 113 -2.02 30.38 32.53
C PRO A 113 -2.44 31.73 33.17
N THR A 114 -3.13 32.60 32.43
CA THR A 114 -3.58 33.93 32.85
C THR A 114 -5.05 34.01 33.28
N GLY A 115 -5.77 32.89 33.34
CA GLY A 115 -7.10 32.82 33.99
C GLY A 115 -8.31 33.38 33.20
N GLU A 116 -8.10 34.08 32.08
CA GLU A 116 -9.21 34.55 31.24
C GLU A 116 -9.74 33.42 30.34
N ARG A 117 -10.86 32.79 30.75
CA ARG A 117 -11.53 31.74 29.98
C ARG A 117 -12.36 32.35 28.85
N GLU A 118 -11.98 32.09 27.61
CA GLU A 118 -12.77 32.43 26.43
C GLU A 118 -13.85 31.35 26.20
N GLN A 119 -15.11 31.73 26.00
CA GLN A 119 -16.18 30.74 25.75
C GLN A 119 -15.95 30.00 24.43
N PRO A 120 -15.73 28.68 24.43
CA PRO A 120 -15.35 27.96 23.22
C PRO A 120 -16.57 27.41 22.46
N PRO A 121 -16.44 27.14 21.15
CA PRO A 121 -17.54 26.62 20.32
C PRO A 121 -18.05 25.24 20.80
N PRO A 122 -19.28 24.82 20.46
CA PRO A 122 -19.85 23.57 20.93
C PRO A 122 -19.02 22.35 20.50
N LEU A 123 -18.71 21.46 21.46
CA LEU A 123 -18.03 20.18 21.27
C LEU A 123 -19.06 19.05 21.14
N SER A 124 -18.65 17.90 20.62
CA SER A 124 -19.49 16.68 20.63
C SER A 124 -19.53 15.98 21.98
N ILE A 125 -18.59 16.31 22.88
CA ILE A 125 -18.51 15.77 24.23
C ILE A 125 -19.49 16.54 25.11
N ASP A 126 -20.18 15.80 25.99
CA ASP A 126 -21.08 16.38 26.97
C ASP A 126 -20.38 17.44 27.83
N HIS A 127 -21.07 18.55 28.10
CA HIS A 127 -20.46 19.70 28.77
C HIS A 127 -19.95 19.33 30.16
N ASP A 128 -20.72 18.52 30.89
CA ASP A 128 -20.41 18.11 32.26
C ASP A 128 -19.17 17.21 32.30
N THR A 129 -19.05 16.27 31.36
CA THR A 129 -17.85 15.44 31.19
C THR A 129 -16.62 16.29 30.87
N TYR A 130 -16.77 17.33 30.04
CA TYR A 130 -15.67 18.22 29.71
C TYR A 130 -15.22 19.07 30.91
N GLN A 131 -16.15 19.61 31.71
CA GLN A 131 -15.81 20.35 32.92
C GLN A 131 -15.09 19.44 33.94
N THR A 132 -15.58 18.22 34.13
CA THR A 132 -14.94 17.23 35.00
C THR A 132 -13.49 16.96 34.57
N LEU A 133 -13.24 16.82 33.26
CA LEU A 133 -11.89 16.69 32.72
C LEU A 133 -11.01 17.92 33.02
N LEU A 134 -11.54 19.13 32.90
CA LEU A 134 -10.79 20.35 33.20
C LEU A 134 -10.40 20.42 34.69
N ASP A 135 -11.34 20.08 35.56
CA ASP A 135 -11.13 20.06 37.01
C ASP A 135 -10.12 18.98 37.41
N ASP A 136 -10.25 17.75 36.89
CA ASP A 136 -9.31 16.64 37.11
C ASP A 136 -7.88 17.00 36.65
N VAL A 137 -7.75 17.63 35.48
CA VAL A 137 -6.45 18.07 34.94
C VAL A 137 -5.86 19.21 35.79
N PHE A 138 -6.70 20.15 36.23
CA PHE A 138 -6.26 21.26 37.08
C PHE A 138 -5.79 20.77 38.45
N GLU A 139 -6.53 19.84 39.05
CA GLU A 139 -6.17 19.17 40.29
C GLU A 139 -4.88 18.35 40.14
N ALA A 140 -4.74 17.57 39.06
CA ALA A 140 -3.52 16.81 38.76
C ALA A 140 -2.29 17.71 38.51
N PHE A 141 -2.50 19.00 38.25
CA PHE A 141 -1.46 20.01 38.16
C PHE A 141 -1.26 20.80 39.46
N ASP A 142 -1.80 20.34 40.59
CA ASP A 142 -1.70 21.02 41.89
C ASP A 142 -2.20 22.48 41.84
N GLY A 143 -3.14 22.78 40.93
CA GLY A 143 -3.63 24.13 40.67
C GLY A 143 -2.62 25.08 39.98
N GLU A 144 -1.44 24.60 39.62
CA GLU A 144 -0.40 25.40 38.95
C GLU A 144 -0.22 24.98 37.49
N LEU A 145 -0.46 25.89 36.55
CA LEU A 145 -0.35 25.61 35.11
C LEU A 145 1.07 25.83 34.54
N THR A 146 1.99 26.36 35.34
CA THR A 146 3.40 26.58 34.97
C THR A 146 4.28 25.50 35.59
N CYS A 147 5.25 24.99 34.83
CA CYS A 147 6.13 23.94 35.33
C CYS A 147 7.32 24.54 36.09
N ARG A 148 7.34 24.45 37.42
CA ARG A 148 8.47 24.91 38.25
C ARG A 148 9.77 24.14 37.94
N SER A 149 9.65 22.85 37.63
CA SER A 149 10.81 21.96 37.36
C SER A 149 11.42 22.16 35.97
N CYS A 150 10.67 22.73 35.03
CA CYS A 150 11.18 23.00 33.69
C CYS A 150 11.48 24.48 33.55
N THR A 151 12.74 24.87 33.62
CA THR A 151 13.20 26.18 33.16
C THR A 151 13.52 26.06 31.67
N LYS A 152 12.92 26.89 30.82
CA LYS A 152 13.44 27.06 29.45
C LYS A 152 14.89 27.52 29.59
N SER A 153 15.80 26.87 28.86
CA SER A 153 17.21 27.28 28.81
C SER A 153 17.28 28.78 28.53
N VAL A 154 17.99 29.52 29.37
CA VAL A 154 18.15 30.98 29.26
C VAL A 154 18.60 31.31 27.84
N VAL A 155 17.77 32.06 27.10
CA VAL A 155 18.14 32.54 25.77
C VAL A 155 19.08 33.71 25.97
N THR A 156 20.39 33.46 25.86
CA THR A 156 21.39 34.53 25.89
C THR A 156 21.35 35.24 24.54
N MET A 157 20.67 36.38 24.45
CA MET A 157 20.76 37.26 23.29
C MET A 157 21.92 38.23 23.48
N GLU A 158 22.87 38.24 22.56
CA GLU A 158 24.00 39.15 22.58
C GLU A 158 23.60 40.48 21.92
N VAL A 159 23.01 41.38 22.69
CA VAL A 159 22.75 42.77 22.27
C VAL A 159 23.91 43.61 22.79
N GLN A 160 24.85 43.98 21.92
CA GLN A 160 26.03 44.73 22.34
C GLN A 160 25.66 46.07 23.00
N PRO A 161 26.36 46.51 24.07
CA PRO A 161 27.48 45.86 24.75
C PRO A 161 27.08 45.06 26.02
N GLN A 162 25.79 44.80 26.25
CA GLN A 162 25.30 44.30 27.53
C GLN A 162 24.61 42.94 27.38
N ARG A 163 25.19 41.88 27.96
CA ARG A 163 24.51 40.58 28.07
C ARG A 163 23.38 40.71 29.09
N VAL A 164 22.14 40.80 28.59
CA VAL A 164 20.95 40.74 29.44
C VAL A 164 20.48 39.29 29.47
N SER A 165 20.67 38.62 30.61
CA SER A 165 20.01 37.35 30.89
C SER A 165 18.55 37.65 31.28
N ILE A 166 17.63 37.53 30.33
CA ILE A 166 16.20 37.58 30.65
C ILE A 166 15.86 36.26 31.34
N PRO A 167 15.28 36.26 32.56
CA PRO A 167 14.80 35.05 33.20
C PRO A 167 13.88 34.32 32.21
N GLY A 168 14.22 33.08 31.86
CA GLY A 168 13.41 32.30 30.94
C GLY A 168 12.01 32.14 31.54
N GLU A 169 10.99 32.55 30.79
CA GLU A 169 9.60 32.34 31.20
C GLU A 169 9.35 30.84 31.40
N HIS A 170 8.74 30.48 32.53
CA HIS A 170 8.40 29.08 32.80
C HIS A 170 7.43 28.61 31.71
N PRO A 171 7.75 27.53 30.96
CA PRO A 171 6.82 26.97 30.00
C PRO A 171 5.56 26.51 30.75
N SER A 172 4.43 26.59 30.04
CA SER A 172 3.22 25.92 30.47
C SER A 172 3.52 24.42 30.69
N LYS A 173 2.83 23.78 31.65
CA LYS A 173 3.06 22.36 31.95
C LYS A 173 2.84 21.49 30.72
N TRP A 174 1.90 21.82 29.84
CA TRP A 174 1.63 21.03 28.63
C TRP A 174 2.67 21.19 27.51
N ASP A 175 3.52 22.22 27.54
CA ASP A 175 4.65 22.35 26.60
C ASP A 175 5.87 21.51 27.01
N CYS A 176 5.93 21.06 28.27
CA CYS A 176 7.03 20.24 28.78
C CYS A 176 6.69 18.74 28.79
N LEU A 177 7.72 17.89 28.84
CA LEU A 177 7.54 16.44 28.87
C LEU A 177 6.73 15.98 30.10
N HIS A 178 6.95 16.60 31.26
CA HIS A 178 6.25 16.27 32.50
C HIS A 178 4.75 16.51 32.42
N GLY A 179 4.31 17.70 31.98
CA GLY A 179 2.87 17.94 31.89
C GLY A 179 2.24 17.17 30.73
N ARG A 180 2.98 16.84 29.65
CA ARG A 180 2.49 15.90 28.64
C ARG A 180 2.24 14.50 29.21
N THR A 181 3.11 14.01 30.10
CA THR A 181 2.91 12.70 30.76
C THR A 181 1.73 12.67 31.74
N ILE A 182 1.32 13.82 32.27
CA ILE A 182 0.16 13.95 33.15
C ILE A 182 -1.12 14.16 32.31
N LEU A 183 -1.12 15.12 31.40
CA LEU A 183 -2.29 15.48 30.59
C LEU A 183 -2.75 14.35 29.67
N GLY A 184 -1.81 13.63 29.05
CA GLY A 184 -2.09 12.58 28.07
C GLY A 184 -3.08 11.52 28.59
N PRO A 185 -2.81 10.87 29.74
CA PRO A 185 -3.71 9.90 30.35
C PRO A 185 -5.13 10.40 30.62
N TYR A 186 -5.31 11.64 31.10
CA TYR A 186 -6.65 12.20 31.37
C TYR A 186 -7.44 12.46 30.08
N VAL A 187 -6.79 13.08 29.08
CA VAL A 187 -7.41 13.30 27.77
C VAL A 187 -7.74 11.96 27.10
N GLU A 188 -6.86 10.97 27.20
CA GLU A 188 -7.11 9.62 26.70
C GLU A 188 -8.30 8.96 27.42
N ALA A 189 -8.36 9.01 28.74
CA ALA A 189 -9.46 8.45 29.52
C ALA A 189 -10.81 9.08 29.15
N ALA A 190 -10.88 10.41 29.09
CA ALA A 190 -12.09 11.14 28.74
C ALA A 190 -12.58 10.83 27.31
N VAL A 191 -11.66 10.77 26.34
CA VAL A 191 -12.05 10.36 24.98
C VAL A 191 -12.50 8.92 24.97
N LEU A 192 -11.77 8.02 25.62
CA LEU A 192 -12.10 6.59 25.65
C LEU A 192 -13.45 6.31 26.27
N ASP A 193 -13.89 7.11 27.24
CA ASP A 193 -15.21 6.92 27.86
C ASP A 193 -16.34 7.22 26.85
N ASP A 194 -16.23 8.34 26.11
CA ASP A 194 -17.16 8.80 25.08
C ASP A 194 -17.17 7.94 23.80
N LEU A 195 -16.15 7.11 23.57
CA LEU A 195 -16.10 6.28 22.36
C LEU A 195 -17.21 5.23 22.30
N THR A 196 -17.77 5.07 21.11
CA THR A 196 -18.67 3.96 20.77
C THR A 196 -17.97 2.61 20.88
N ASN A 197 -18.74 1.52 21.01
CA ASN A 197 -18.19 0.16 21.06
C ASN A 197 -17.32 -0.19 19.83
N GLU A 198 -17.66 0.34 18.65
CA GLU A 198 -16.89 0.14 17.42
C GLU A 198 -15.55 0.90 17.47
N GLU A 199 -15.56 2.15 17.94
CA GLU A 199 -14.35 2.95 18.14
C GLU A 199 -13.44 2.35 19.22
N LYS A 200 -13.99 1.87 20.34
CA LYS A 200 -13.26 1.14 21.39
C LYS A 200 -12.62 -0.15 20.85
N ALA A 201 -13.29 -0.85 19.92
CA ALA A 201 -12.70 -2.03 19.27
C ALA A 201 -11.57 -1.64 18.29
N ALA A 202 -11.74 -0.54 17.55
CA ALA A 202 -10.72 0.00 16.65
C ALA A 202 -9.47 0.45 17.40
N TRP A 203 -9.64 1.13 18.55
CA TRP A 203 -8.56 1.57 19.42
C TRP A 203 -7.77 0.39 20.00
N ARG A 204 -8.46 -0.63 20.51
CA ARG A 204 -7.80 -1.87 20.98
C ARG A 204 -7.03 -2.57 19.87
N TYR A 205 -7.51 -2.48 18.63
CA TYR A 205 -6.83 -3.03 17.46
C TYR A 205 -5.57 -2.23 17.10
N SER A 206 -5.58 -0.90 17.21
CA SER A 206 -4.40 -0.05 16.93
C SER A 206 -3.33 -0.14 18.03
N GLY A 207 -3.72 -0.25 19.30
CA GLY A 207 -2.78 -0.35 20.44
C GLY A 207 -1.88 -1.58 20.40
N ARG A 208 -2.37 -2.73 19.87
CA ARG A 208 -1.53 -3.91 19.62
C ARG A 208 -0.63 -3.79 18.38
N GLY A 209 -0.82 -2.74 17.58
CA GLY A 209 -0.14 -2.53 16.29
C GLY A 209 1.34 -2.18 16.38
N GLY A 210 1.88 -1.88 17.58
CA GLY A 210 3.32 -1.67 17.79
C GLY A 210 4.16 -2.89 17.36
N VAL A 211 3.70 -4.10 17.66
CA VAL A 211 4.31 -5.37 17.22
C VAL A 211 4.07 -5.61 15.71
N GLN A 212 3.04 -4.99 15.13
CA GLN A 212 2.63 -5.20 13.75
C GLN A 212 3.36 -4.30 12.74
N ARG A 213 3.91 -3.14 13.13
CA ARG A 213 4.87 -2.38 12.31
C ARG A 213 6.10 -3.23 11.98
N TRP A 214 6.57 -4.01 12.95
CA TRP A 214 7.64 -4.99 12.76
C TRP A 214 7.20 -6.19 11.91
N ALA A 215 5.97 -6.67 12.07
CA ALA A 215 5.43 -7.74 11.24
C ALA A 215 5.18 -7.32 9.78
N LEU A 216 4.80 -6.07 9.51
CA LEU A 216 4.65 -5.51 8.17
C LEU A 216 6.02 -5.28 7.50
N GLY A 217 6.99 -4.74 8.24
CA GLY A 217 8.38 -4.66 7.77
C GLY A 217 8.95 -6.05 7.47
N GLY A 218 8.73 -7.01 8.37
CA GLY A 218 9.16 -8.41 8.21
C GLY A 218 8.44 -9.14 7.08
N SER A 219 7.17 -8.83 6.81
CA SER A 219 6.42 -9.42 5.67
C SER A 219 6.87 -8.84 4.33
N CYS A 220 7.18 -7.53 4.26
CA CYS A 220 7.81 -6.93 3.09
C CYS A 220 9.21 -7.53 2.85
N LEU A 221 10.01 -7.67 3.92
CA LEU A 221 11.32 -8.30 3.85
C LEU A 221 11.23 -9.76 3.41
N GLY A 222 10.29 -10.54 3.96
CA GLY A 222 10.06 -11.92 3.59
C GLY A 222 9.56 -12.08 2.15
N LEU A 223 8.73 -11.18 1.66
CA LEU A 223 8.27 -11.20 0.26
C LEU A 223 9.37 -10.74 -0.71
N LEU A 224 10.25 -9.82 -0.29
CA LEU A 224 11.46 -9.46 -1.04
C LEU A 224 12.45 -10.63 -1.13
N VAL A 225 12.70 -11.31 -0.01
CA VAL A 225 13.55 -12.50 0.02
C VAL A 225 12.92 -13.63 -0.80
N GLY A 226 11.59 -13.80 -0.73
CA GLY A 226 10.86 -14.82 -1.48
C GLY A 226 10.83 -14.55 -2.99
N VAL A 227 10.52 -13.33 -3.41
CA VAL A 227 10.48 -12.93 -4.84
C VAL A 227 11.90 -12.88 -5.40
N GLY A 228 12.87 -12.34 -4.66
CA GLY A 228 14.28 -12.36 -5.03
C GLY A 228 14.83 -13.78 -5.13
N GLY A 229 14.47 -14.65 -4.18
CA GLY A 229 14.84 -16.07 -4.17
C GLY A 229 14.21 -16.85 -5.33
N ALA A 230 12.92 -16.65 -5.60
CA ALA A 230 12.23 -17.26 -6.73
C ALA A 230 12.81 -16.80 -8.08
N MET A 231 13.20 -15.52 -8.19
CA MET A 231 13.89 -15.02 -9.38
C MET A 231 15.32 -15.54 -9.51
N LEU A 232 16.05 -15.77 -8.41
CA LEU A 232 17.35 -16.45 -8.41
C LEU A 232 17.24 -17.90 -8.87
N ILE A 233 16.21 -18.62 -8.41
CA ILE A 233 15.91 -19.99 -8.86
C ILE A 233 15.55 -20.00 -10.34
N LEU A 234 14.73 -19.03 -10.79
CA LEU A 234 14.35 -18.90 -12.20
C LEU A 234 15.56 -18.56 -13.10
N LYS A 235 16.53 -17.77 -12.61
CA LYS A 235 17.83 -17.52 -13.26
C LYS A 235 18.66 -18.80 -13.38
N PHE A 236 18.68 -19.63 -12.34
CA PHE A 236 19.39 -20.91 -12.36
C PHE A 236 18.78 -21.88 -13.38
N LEU A 237 17.47 -21.81 -13.58
CA LEU A 237 16.71 -22.64 -14.53
C LEU A 237 16.70 -22.09 -15.97
N MET A 238 16.85 -20.78 -16.17
CA MET A 238 16.81 -20.12 -17.49
C MET A 238 18.00 -19.16 -17.68
N PRO A 239 19.12 -19.61 -18.26
CA PRO A 239 20.38 -18.85 -18.36
C PRO A 239 20.35 -17.66 -19.34
N VAL A 240 19.22 -17.40 -20.00
CA VAL A 240 19.13 -16.46 -21.14
C VAL A 240 18.60 -15.07 -20.74
N VAL A 241 18.17 -14.86 -19.48
CA VAL A 241 17.65 -13.56 -19.05
C VAL A 241 18.78 -12.66 -18.53
N PRO A 242 19.12 -11.55 -19.20
CA PRO A 242 20.20 -10.67 -18.76
C PRO A 242 19.86 -10.02 -17.41
N PHE A 243 20.82 -10.12 -16.49
CA PHE A 243 20.79 -9.72 -15.07
C PHE A 243 20.15 -8.35 -14.74
N PRO A 244 20.32 -7.26 -15.52
CA PRO A 244 19.77 -5.96 -15.13
C PRO A 244 18.25 -5.83 -15.30
N LEU A 245 17.56 -6.69 -16.07
CA LEU A 245 16.12 -6.51 -16.36
C LEU A 245 15.17 -7.20 -15.35
N ALA A 246 15.62 -8.25 -14.66
CA ALA A 246 14.78 -8.97 -13.70
C ALA A 246 14.82 -8.33 -12.30
N VAL A 247 15.96 -7.75 -11.92
CA VAL A 247 16.21 -7.25 -10.56
C VAL A 247 15.85 -5.76 -10.41
N THR A 248 15.88 -4.99 -11.50
CA THR A 248 15.55 -3.55 -11.49
C THR A 248 14.16 -3.21 -10.98
N PRO A 249 13.05 -3.84 -11.41
CA PRO A 249 11.72 -3.43 -10.93
C PRO A 249 11.51 -3.74 -9.44
N ALA A 250 12.06 -4.86 -8.95
CA ALA A 250 12.00 -5.20 -7.53
C ALA A 250 12.86 -4.27 -6.66
N LEU A 251 14.07 -3.92 -7.12
CA LEU A 251 14.92 -2.94 -6.43
C LEU A 251 14.40 -1.51 -6.54
N LEU A 252 13.78 -1.11 -7.66
CA LEU A 252 13.14 0.20 -7.83
C LEU A 252 11.91 0.35 -6.94
N LEU A 253 11.08 -0.69 -6.82
CA LEU A 253 9.95 -0.70 -5.87
C LEU A 253 10.44 -0.66 -4.41
N PHE A 254 11.56 -1.32 -4.11
CA PHE A 254 12.19 -1.29 -2.79
C PHE A 254 12.78 0.08 -2.44
N TRP A 255 13.58 0.66 -3.34
CA TRP A 255 14.21 1.96 -3.16
C TRP A 255 13.22 3.11 -3.20
N SER A 256 12.20 3.07 -4.07
CA SER A 256 11.15 4.10 -4.08
C SER A 256 10.30 4.04 -2.81
N GLY A 257 9.94 2.86 -2.31
CA GLY A 257 9.18 2.72 -1.06
C GLY A 257 9.95 3.19 0.18
N SER A 258 11.25 2.87 0.26
CA SER A 258 12.09 3.25 1.40
C SER A 258 12.57 4.71 1.34
N ALA A 259 12.92 5.22 0.15
CA ALA A 259 13.23 6.64 -0.04
C ALA A 259 12.01 7.54 0.19
N PHE A 260 10.81 7.14 -0.25
CA PHE A 260 9.59 7.92 -0.04
C PHE A 260 9.17 7.98 1.44
N ALA A 261 9.42 6.91 2.20
CA ALA A 261 9.23 6.90 3.65
C ALA A 261 10.26 7.75 4.43
N MET A 262 11.48 7.91 3.90
CA MET A 262 12.54 8.73 4.51
C MET A 262 12.46 10.22 4.14
N ILE A 263 12.00 10.58 2.94
CA ILE A 263 12.04 11.95 2.41
C ILE A 263 10.91 12.85 2.95
N THR A 264 9.82 12.28 3.46
CA THR A 264 8.71 13.08 3.99
C THR A 264 8.99 13.47 5.44
N SER A 265 9.53 14.67 5.67
CA SER A 265 9.74 15.24 7.01
C SER A 265 8.42 15.71 7.65
N GLU A 266 7.42 16.01 6.85
CA GLU A 266 6.11 16.45 7.31
C GLU A 266 5.18 15.28 7.68
N PRO A 267 4.53 15.34 8.85
CA PRO A 267 3.69 14.27 9.37
C PRO A 267 2.49 13.95 8.46
N ASP A 268 1.96 14.92 7.71
CA ASP A 268 0.83 14.72 6.81
C ASP A 268 1.23 14.02 5.50
N GLN A 269 2.42 14.30 4.97
CA GLN A 269 2.95 13.57 3.80
C GLN A 269 3.31 12.12 4.14
N ARG A 270 3.74 11.83 5.37
CA ARG A 270 3.96 10.44 5.82
C ARG A 270 2.68 9.62 5.81
N ARG A 271 1.54 10.22 6.19
CA ARG A 271 0.24 9.55 6.19
C ARG A 271 -0.20 9.20 4.77
N SER A 272 -0.12 10.13 3.83
CA SER A 272 -0.49 9.88 2.43
C SER A 272 0.43 8.82 1.80
N ALA A 273 1.73 8.85 2.10
CA ALA A 273 2.70 7.87 1.64
C ALA A 273 2.42 6.46 2.16
N ALA A 274 2.15 6.31 3.46
CA ALA A 274 1.79 5.03 4.05
C ALA A 274 0.48 4.48 3.46
N ILE A 275 -0.50 5.35 3.18
CA ILE A 275 -1.75 4.99 2.52
C ILE A 275 -1.48 4.49 1.10
N ALA A 276 -0.68 5.20 0.31
CA ALA A 276 -0.32 4.81 -1.05
C ALA A 276 0.41 3.45 -1.08
N LEU A 277 1.36 3.23 -0.17
CA LEU A 277 2.08 1.95 -0.04
C LEU A 277 1.15 0.80 0.37
N MET A 278 0.21 1.05 1.30
CA MET A 278 -0.82 0.07 1.67
C MET A 278 -1.74 -0.27 0.50
N TRP A 279 -2.12 0.72 -0.32
CA TRP A 279 -2.93 0.48 -1.52
C TRP A 279 -2.17 -0.31 -2.58
N LEU A 280 -0.91 0.04 -2.84
CA LEU A 280 -0.05 -0.70 -3.77
C LEU A 280 0.12 -2.15 -3.31
N TRP A 281 0.33 -2.37 -2.01
CA TRP A 281 0.41 -3.71 -1.43
C TRP A 281 -0.90 -4.48 -1.56
N ALA A 282 -2.03 -3.85 -1.24
CA ALA A 282 -3.35 -4.44 -1.42
C ALA A 282 -3.60 -4.80 -2.89
N LEU A 283 -3.19 -3.94 -3.83
CA LEU A 283 -3.26 -4.20 -5.25
C LEU A 283 -2.42 -5.45 -5.61
N VAL A 284 -1.14 -5.50 -5.25
CA VAL A 284 -0.25 -6.63 -5.55
C VAL A 284 -0.77 -7.94 -4.97
N GLN A 285 -1.31 -7.94 -3.74
CA GLN A 285 -1.85 -9.15 -3.11
C GLN A 285 -3.20 -9.60 -3.70
N HIS A 286 -4.03 -8.67 -4.16
CA HIS A 286 -5.42 -8.96 -4.50
C HIS A 286 -5.70 -8.96 -6.00
N LEU A 287 -4.90 -8.27 -6.81
CA LEU A 287 -4.99 -8.30 -8.27
C LEU A 287 -4.91 -9.74 -8.82
N PRO A 288 -4.07 -10.66 -8.30
CA PRO A 288 -4.04 -12.05 -8.74
C PRO A 288 -5.30 -12.87 -8.38
N VAL A 289 -6.13 -12.41 -7.44
CA VAL A 289 -7.36 -13.13 -7.03
C VAL A 289 -8.45 -13.03 -8.10
N LEU A 290 -8.52 -11.92 -8.84
CA LEU A 290 -9.48 -11.72 -9.93
C LEU A 290 -9.28 -12.72 -11.09
N PRO A 291 -8.07 -12.85 -11.70
CA PRO A 291 -7.83 -13.84 -12.73
C PRO A 291 -7.95 -15.26 -12.18
N ALA A 292 -7.55 -15.54 -10.94
CA ALA A 292 -7.74 -16.85 -10.32
C ALA A 292 -9.23 -17.25 -10.27
N ARG A 293 -10.14 -16.33 -9.91
CA ARG A 293 -11.58 -16.60 -9.95
C ARG A 293 -12.10 -16.87 -11.35
N PHE A 294 -11.67 -16.06 -12.30
CA PHE A 294 -12.04 -16.23 -13.70
C PHE A 294 -11.58 -17.59 -14.24
N ILE A 295 -10.33 -17.98 -13.94
CA ILE A 295 -9.77 -19.29 -14.27
C ILE A 295 -10.57 -20.41 -13.59
N THR A 296 -10.87 -20.30 -12.30
CA THR A 296 -11.68 -21.33 -11.62
C THR A 296 -13.07 -21.48 -12.23
N HIS A 297 -13.70 -20.38 -12.66
CA HIS A 297 -15.01 -20.43 -13.32
C HIS A 297 -14.93 -21.09 -14.70
N LEU A 298 -13.86 -20.81 -15.47
CA LEU A 298 -13.57 -21.52 -16.71
C LEU A 298 -13.32 -23.02 -16.47
N MET A 299 -12.69 -23.36 -15.35
CA MET A 299 -12.39 -24.74 -14.95
C MET A 299 -13.55 -25.47 -14.26
N ASP A 300 -14.69 -24.82 -14.01
CA ASP A 300 -15.85 -25.44 -13.34
C ASP A 300 -16.84 -26.08 -14.34
N ARG A 301 -16.52 -26.08 -15.64
CA ARG A 301 -17.32 -26.76 -16.66
C ARG A 301 -17.07 -28.27 -16.62
N ALA A 302 -18.08 -29.07 -16.96
CA ALA A 302 -18.06 -30.54 -16.90
C ALA A 302 -16.89 -31.22 -17.65
N GLN A 303 -16.21 -30.51 -18.56
CA GLN A 303 -14.94 -30.92 -19.19
C GLN A 303 -13.98 -29.72 -19.27
N PRO A 304 -13.34 -29.33 -18.16
CA PRO A 304 -12.71 -28.03 -18.03
C PRO A 304 -11.35 -27.93 -18.72
N ALA A 305 -10.65 -29.06 -18.80
CA ALA A 305 -9.34 -29.17 -19.42
C ALA A 305 -9.39 -28.91 -20.93
N HIS A 306 -10.50 -29.23 -21.60
CA HIS A 306 -10.58 -29.17 -23.06
C HIS A 306 -10.49 -27.73 -23.62
N PRO A 307 -11.34 -26.76 -23.23
CA PRO A 307 -11.27 -25.41 -23.80
C PRO A 307 -10.00 -24.64 -23.40
N LEU A 308 -9.48 -24.85 -22.18
CA LEU A 308 -8.22 -24.23 -21.73
C LEU A 308 -7.01 -24.80 -22.48
N ARG A 309 -6.96 -26.11 -22.69
CA ARG A 309 -5.90 -26.75 -23.51
C ARG A 309 -5.92 -26.27 -24.95
N TRP A 310 -7.10 -26.13 -25.56
CA TRP A 310 -7.22 -25.57 -26.91
C TRP A 310 -6.81 -24.10 -26.95
N ALA A 311 -7.17 -23.29 -25.95
CA ALA A 311 -6.71 -21.91 -25.84
C ALA A 311 -5.18 -21.83 -25.67
N ALA A 312 -4.58 -22.72 -24.86
CA ALA A 312 -3.13 -22.80 -24.69
C ALA A 312 -2.43 -23.21 -25.98
N ALA A 313 -2.91 -24.26 -26.65
CA ALA A 313 -2.38 -24.71 -27.93
C ALA A 313 -2.44 -23.58 -28.97
N TYR A 314 -3.57 -22.87 -29.02
CA TYR A 314 -3.75 -21.74 -29.92
C TYR A 314 -2.80 -20.58 -29.62
N LEU A 315 -2.69 -20.17 -28.35
CA LEU A 315 -1.76 -19.14 -27.90
C LEU A 315 -0.31 -19.52 -28.19
N PHE A 316 0.04 -20.79 -28.06
CA PHE A 316 1.38 -21.29 -28.35
C PHE A 316 1.68 -21.26 -29.85
N ILE A 317 0.74 -21.73 -30.69
CA ILE A 317 0.90 -21.72 -32.16
C ILE A 317 0.96 -20.28 -32.67
N ALA A 318 -0.01 -19.44 -32.30
CA ALA A 318 -0.02 -18.03 -32.68
C ALA A 318 1.22 -17.29 -32.18
N GLY A 319 1.62 -17.54 -30.93
CA GLY A 319 2.82 -16.95 -30.35
C GLY A 319 4.09 -17.35 -31.07
N SER A 320 4.22 -18.62 -31.46
CA SER A 320 5.35 -19.14 -32.22
C SER A 320 5.40 -18.60 -33.64
N LEU A 321 4.25 -18.43 -34.30
CA LEU A 321 4.19 -17.79 -35.62
C LEU A 321 4.61 -16.32 -35.55
N LEU A 322 4.17 -15.57 -34.53
CA LEU A 322 4.57 -14.17 -34.33
C LEU A 322 6.06 -14.03 -33.98
N ASP A 323 6.59 -14.95 -33.18
CA ASP A 323 8.01 -15.00 -32.82
C ASP A 323 8.88 -15.33 -34.04
N LEU A 324 8.44 -16.28 -34.87
CA LEU A 324 9.12 -16.66 -36.10
C LEU A 324 9.07 -15.56 -37.17
N LEU A 325 8.01 -14.75 -37.21
CA LEU A 325 7.91 -13.57 -38.08
C LEU A 325 8.87 -12.44 -37.65
N ALA A 326 9.24 -12.40 -36.38
CA ALA A 326 10.15 -11.40 -35.83
C ALA A 326 11.63 -11.84 -35.79
N SER A 327 11.91 -13.11 -36.08
CA SER A 327 13.26 -13.68 -36.19
C SER A 327 13.77 -13.66 -37.62
#